data_AF-A0A2P6V0R1-F1
#
_entry.id   AF-A0A2P6V0R1-F1
#
_cell.length_a   1.000
_cell.length_b   1.000
_cell.length_c   1.000
_cell.angle_alpha   90.00
_cell.angle_beta   90.00
_cell.angle_gamma   90.00
#
_symmetry.space_group_name_H-M   'P 1'
#
loop_
_entity.id
_entity.type
_entity.pdbx_description
1 polymer ?
#
loop_
_entity_poly.entity_id
_entity_poly.type
_entity_poly.pdbx_seq_one_letter_code
_entity_poly.pdbx_strand_id
1 'polypeptide(L)'
;MLVVDFIVSHGPLRRYVLRAFGQQSHSREEQRRFLSQLAAKLVGMIFLASIMPLAFEALSNPALRTGRRFLSRTDTSQRMTEVGAGYFLYDVVLCLTKFDDNGLEFLIHAIVCCTVFCAACGAGVMHYFGACFLLWELSTPFMYIRWLMLKAGLAKSRGMMVANLAFMLSFFLCRNVWGPVMTLDFWRESAAELARAQPALPVRVIWGTRAMALCLNTLNAYWFSQMVLIATRGGKPKQKAV
;
A
#
# COMPACT_ATOMS: atom_id res chain seq x y z
N MET A 1 9.95 5.92 10.84
CA MET A 1 8.54 6.14 10.44
C MET A 1 7.72 6.77 11.56
N LEU A 2 7.60 6.15 12.75
CA LEU A 2 6.89 6.73 13.90
C LEU A 2 7.39 8.12 14.33
N VAL A 3 8.70 8.36 14.30
CA VAL A 3 9.28 9.68 14.63
C VAL A 3 8.77 10.78 13.69
N VAL A 4 8.69 10.50 12.38
CA VAL A 4 8.17 11.45 11.39
C VAL A 4 6.68 11.68 11.64
N ASP A 5 5.90 10.63 11.89
CA ASP A 5 4.48 10.74 12.19
C ASP A 5 4.23 11.62 13.44
N PHE A 6 5.01 11.39 14.49
CA PHE A 6 4.94 12.14 15.73
C PHE A 6 5.31 13.62 15.55
N ILE A 7 6.41 13.92 14.85
CA ILE A 7 6.87 15.30 14.61
C ILE A 7 5.82 16.09 13.81
N VAL A 8 5.20 15.49 12.80
CA VAL A 8 4.19 16.18 11.98
C VAL A 8 2.88 16.35 12.76
N SER A 9 2.48 15.33 13.52
CA SER A 9 1.20 15.33 14.24
C SER A 9 1.22 16.18 15.52
N HIS A 10 2.35 16.21 16.23
CA HIS A 10 2.46 16.81 17.58
C HIS A 10 3.62 17.81 17.73
N GLY A 11 4.50 17.92 16.74
CA GLY A 11 5.71 18.73 16.84
C GLY A 11 5.50 20.24 16.68
N PRO A 12 6.59 21.02 16.80
CA PRO A 12 6.54 22.49 16.85
C PRO A 12 6.04 23.12 15.55
N LEU A 13 6.19 22.44 14.41
CA LEU A 13 5.77 22.92 13.10
C LEU A 13 4.24 22.84 12.88
N ARG A 14 3.50 22.18 13.78
CA ARG A 14 2.05 21.98 13.67
C ARG A 14 1.29 23.27 13.33
N ARG A 15 1.57 24.36 14.06
CA ARG A 15 0.86 25.65 13.85
C ARG A 15 1.13 26.23 12.46
N TYR A 16 2.36 26.12 11.98
CA TYR A 16 2.75 26.61 10.66
C TYR A 16 2.07 25.81 9.55
N VAL A 17 2.08 24.48 9.66
CA VAL A 17 1.42 23.59 8.71
C VAL A 17 -0.09 23.86 8.64
N LEU A 18 -0.77 23.98 9.79
CA LEU A 18 -2.20 24.30 9.83
C LEU A 18 -2.50 25.67 9.19
N ARG A 19 -1.62 26.66 9.35
CA ARG A 19 -1.76 27.97 8.69
C ARG A 19 -1.61 27.87 7.18
N ALA A 20 -0.56 27.18 6.71
CA ALA A 20 -0.27 27.03 5.29
C ALA A 20 -1.43 26.37 4.50
N PHE A 21 -2.17 25.47 5.15
CA PHE A 21 -3.32 24.77 4.57
C PHE A 21 -4.68 25.35 4.98
N GLY A 22 -4.72 26.53 5.58
CA GLY A 22 -5.97 27.20 5.97
C GLY A 22 -6.81 26.41 6.99
N GLN A 23 -6.21 25.51 7.77
CA GLN A 23 -6.90 24.62 8.71
C GLN A 23 -7.16 25.24 10.09
N GLN A 24 -6.74 26.49 10.33
CA GLN A 24 -6.84 27.12 11.67
C GLN A 24 -8.27 27.35 12.15
N SER A 25 -9.22 27.57 11.24
CA SER A 25 -10.64 27.80 11.54
C SER A 25 -11.41 26.52 11.84
N HIS A 26 -10.85 25.36 11.52
CA HIS A 26 -11.48 24.05 11.76
C HIS A 26 -11.39 23.64 13.23
N SER A 27 -12.26 22.71 13.64
CA SER A 27 -12.26 22.13 14.98
C SER A 27 -10.92 21.45 15.30
N ARG A 28 -10.62 21.30 16.60
CA ARG A 28 -9.38 20.61 17.03
C ARG A 28 -9.30 19.17 16.51
N GLU A 29 -10.44 18.51 16.38
CA GLU A 29 -10.53 17.14 15.87
C GLU A 29 -10.20 17.07 14.37
N GLU A 30 -10.79 17.96 13.56
CA GLU A 30 -10.48 18.06 12.13
C GLU A 30 -9.01 18.40 11.89
N GLN A 31 -8.44 19.32 12.68
CA GLN A 31 -7.02 19.64 12.63
C GLN A 31 -6.13 18.43 12.95
N ARG A 32 -6.49 17.66 13.99
CA ARG A 32 -5.76 16.43 14.36
C ARG A 32 -5.83 15.40 13.23
N ARG A 33 -7.01 15.19 12.66
CA ARG A 33 -7.22 14.25 11.55
C ARG A 33 -6.43 14.67 10.31
N PHE A 34 -6.45 15.96 9.95
CA PHE A 34 -5.66 16.49 8.84
C PHE A 34 -4.16 16.23 9.03
N LEU A 35 -3.61 16.57 10.19
CA LEU A 35 -2.19 16.36 10.48
C LEU A 35 -1.81 14.88 10.46
N SER A 36 -2.67 14.03 11.03
CA SER A 36 -2.51 12.58 10.98
C SER A 36 -2.48 12.04 9.54
N GLN A 37 -3.41 12.48 8.68
CA GLN A 37 -3.43 12.10 7.27
C GLN A 37 -2.20 12.59 6.52
N LEU A 38 -1.75 13.82 6.78
CA LEU A 38 -0.54 14.38 6.19
C LEU A 38 0.68 13.57 6.60
N ALA A 39 0.82 13.29 7.89
CA ALA A 39 1.90 12.52 8.47
C ALA A 39 2.00 11.11 7.87
N ALA A 40 0.87 10.40 7.79
CA ALA A 40 0.80 9.09 7.14
C ALA A 40 1.23 9.14 5.67
N LYS A 41 0.81 10.17 4.92
CA LYS A 41 1.19 10.34 3.50
C LYS A 41 2.68 10.67 3.34
N LEU A 42 3.26 11.47 4.23
CA LEU A 42 4.70 11.75 4.22
C LEU A 42 5.53 10.50 4.52
N VAL A 43 5.12 9.70 5.52
CA VAL A 43 5.73 8.40 5.81
C VAL A 43 5.59 7.46 4.60
N GLY A 44 4.40 7.41 4.00
CA GLY A 44 4.15 6.65 2.77
C GLY A 44 5.04 7.09 1.62
N MET A 45 5.29 8.39 1.44
CA MET A 45 6.22 8.89 0.40
C MET A 45 7.67 8.45 0.65
N ILE A 46 8.13 8.47 1.90
CA ILE A 46 9.46 7.94 2.27
C ILE A 46 9.53 6.45 1.94
N PHE A 47 8.49 5.69 2.29
CA PHE A 47 8.39 4.28 1.95
C PHE A 47 8.44 4.05 0.44
N LEU A 48 7.60 4.74 -0.35
CA LEU A 48 7.56 4.62 -1.80
C LEU A 48 8.92 4.94 -2.44
N ALA A 49 9.56 6.03 -2.01
CA ALA A 49 10.89 6.42 -2.48
C ALA A 49 11.97 5.37 -2.16
N SER A 50 11.81 4.61 -1.08
CA SER A 50 12.75 3.57 -0.68
C SER A 50 12.46 2.22 -1.35
N ILE A 51 11.18 1.84 -1.40
CA ILE A 51 10.76 0.49 -1.79
C ILE A 51 10.69 0.31 -3.31
N MET A 52 10.32 1.37 -4.05
CA MET A 52 10.16 1.27 -5.51
C MET A 52 11.48 0.96 -6.23
N PRO A 53 12.61 1.63 -5.94
CA PRO A 53 13.89 1.27 -6.54
C PRO A 53 14.28 -0.18 -6.24
N LEU A 54 14.10 -0.63 -5.00
CA LEU A 54 14.41 -2.00 -4.59
C LEU A 54 13.53 -3.03 -5.30
N ALA A 55 12.23 -2.75 -5.45
CA ALA A 55 11.30 -3.62 -6.15
C ALA A 55 11.64 -3.72 -7.64
N PHE A 56 11.94 -2.60 -8.32
CA PHE A 56 12.33 -2.61 -9.74
C PHE A 56 13.66 -3.32 -9.97
N GLU A 57 14.64 -3.15 -9.07
CA GLU A 57 15.90 -3.88 -9.15
C GLU A 57 15.68 -5.39 -8.93
N ALA A 58 14.88 -5.78 -7.94
CA ALA A 58 14.52 -7.17 -7.72
C ALA A 58 13.82 -7.80 -8.94
N LEU A 59 12.87 -7.09 -9.56
CA LEU A 59 12.17 -7.55 -10.76
C LEU A 59 13.04 -7.55 -12.03
N SER A 60 14.15 -6.81 -12.03
CA SER A 60 15.12 -6.81 -13.12
C SER A 60 16.20 -7.88 -12.93
N ASN A 61 16.38 -8.41 -11.71
CA ASN A 61 17.45 -9.36 -11.41
C ASN A 61 17.15 -10.75 -11.99
N PRO A 62 18.02 -11.30 -12.88
CA PRO A 62 17.80 -12.61 -13.48
C PRO A 62 17.67 -13.74 -12.47
N ALA A 63 18.40 -13.70 -11.35
CA ALA A 63 18.35 -14.73 -10.32
C ALA A 63 16.94 -14.89 -9.72
N LEU A 64 16.18 -13.79 -9.64
CA LEU A 64 14.79 -13.79 -9.17
C LEU A 64 13.80 -14.10 -10.29
N ARG A 65 14.06 -13.66 -11.54
CA ARG A 65 13.13 -13.84 -12.66
C ARG A 65 13.15 -15.22 -13.30
N THR A 66 14.35 -15.75 -13.58
CA THR A 66 14.55 -16.99 -14.35
C THR A 66 14.91 -18.17 -13.46
N GLY A 67 15.33 -17.90 -12.23
CA GLY A 67 15.49 -18.91 -11.20
C GLY A 67 14.14 -19.45 -10.69
N ARG A 68 14.18 -20.17 -9.57
CA ARG A 68 12.95 -20.62 -8.89
C ARG A 68 12.30 -19.43 -8.20
N ARG A 69 11.39 -18.74 -8.90
CA ARG A 69 10.78 -17.46 -8.47
C ARG A 69 10.21 -17.48 -7.06
N PHE A 70 9.67 -18.63 -6.63
CA PHE A 70 9.17 -18.79 -5.25
C PHE A 70 10.28 -18.84 -4.19
N LEU A 71 11.47 -19.33 -4.53
CA LEU A 71 12.57 -19.63 -3.58
C LEU A 71 13.75 -18.68 -3.69
N SER A 72 13.96 -18.07 -4.86
CA SER A 72 15.11 -17.23 -5.10
C SER A 72 15.09 -16.00 -4.21
N ARG A 73 16.28 -15.62 -3.71
CA ARG A 73 16.53 -14.39 -2.97
C ARG A 73 17.85 -13.77 -3.41
N THR A 74 17.96 -12.47 -3.20
CA THR A 74 19.16 -11.64 -3.38
C THR A 74 19.25 -10.64 -2.23
N ASP A 75 20.42 -10.07 -1.98
CA ASP A 75 20.59 -9.08 -0.91
C ASP A 75 19.67 -7.86 -1.08
N THR A 76 19.53 -7.35 -2.30
CA THR A 76 18.59 -6.26 -2.62
C THR A 76 17.15 -6.65 -2.29
N SER A 77 16.73 -7.85 -2.67
CA SER A 77 15.36 -8.29 -2.41
C SER A 77 15.12 -8.61 -0.93
N GLN A 78 16.15 -9.02 -0.18
CA GLN A 78 16.08 -9.15 1.27
C GLN A 78 15.84 -7.79 1.91
N ARG A 79 16.63 -6.76 1.55
CA ARG A 79 16.42 -5.37 2.00
C ARG A 79 15.03 -4.86 1.64
N MET A 80 14.53 -5.19 0.44
CA MET A 80 13.17 -4.87 0.04
C MET A 80 12.14 -5.46 1.01
N THR A 81 12.27 -6.75 1.36
CA THR A 81 11.36 -7.38 2.32
C THR A 81 11.46 -6.81 3.73
N GLU A 82 12.66 -6.42 4.18
CA GLU A 82 12.89 -5.78 5.48
C GLU A 82 12.23 -4.40 5.55
N VAL A 83 12.43 -3.56 4.52
CA VAL A 83 11.80 -2.23 4.41
C VAL A 83 10.28 -2.39 4.34
N GLY A 84 9.77 -3.35 3.56
CA GLY A 84 8.35 -3.67 3.48
C GLY A 84 7.76 -4.09 4.82
N ALA A 85 8.40 -5.04 5.52
CA ALA A 85 7.97 -5.53 6.82
C ALA A 85 7.91 -4.40 7.86
N GLY A 86 8.93 -3.55 7.93
CA GLY A 86 8.97 -2.41 8.84
C GLY A 86 7.87 -1.38 8.56
N TYR A 87 7.60 -1.09 7.28
CA TYR A 87 6.52 -0.19 6.89
C TYR A 87 5.14 -0.75 7.21
N PHE A 88 4.87 -2.01 6.87
CA PHE A 88 3.55 -2.60 7.12
C PHE A 88 3.28 -2.83 8.62
N LEU A 89 4.33 -3.03 9.44
CA LEU A 89 4.19 -3.00 10.88
C LEU A 89 3.75 -1.61 11.38
N TYR A 90 4.34 -0.54 10.83
CA TYR A 90 3.89 0.82 11.09
C TYR A 90 2.43 1.03 10.68
N ASP A 91 2.01 0.53 9.51
CA ASP A 91 0.62 0.63 9.04
C ASP A 91 -0.37 -0.10 9.96
N VAL A 92 0.02 -1.25 10.53
CA VAL A 92 -0.80 -1.97 11.53
C VAL A 92 -1.00 -1.09 12.77
N VAL A 93 0.08 -0.53 13.32
CA VAL A 93 0.01 0.35 14.50
C VAL A 93 -0.86 1.58 14.19
N LEU A 94 -0.70 2.18 13.01
CA LEU A 94 -1.49 3.32 12.57
C LEU A 94 -2.98 2.97 12.46
N CYS A 95 -3.33 1.83 11.85
CA CYS A 95 -4.71 1.39 11.69
C CYS A 95 -5.37 1.03 13.02
N LEU A 96 -4.63 0.44 13.97
CA LEU A 96 -5.15 0.13 15.31
C LEU A 96 -5.36 1.39 16.15
N THR A 97 -4.40 2.31 16.13
CA THR A 97 -4.50 3.56 16.92
C THR A 97 -5.48 4.57 16.35
N LYS A 98 -5.81 4.47 15.06
CA LYS A 98 -6.69 5.40 14.34
C LYS A 98 -7.81 4.64 13.60
N PHE A 99 -8.38 3.64 14.28
CA PHE A 99 -9.36 2.73 13.68
C PHE A 99 -10.61 3.46 13.17
N ASP A 100 -11.12 4.43 13.93
CA ASP A 100 -12.32 5.21 13.55
C ASP A 100 -12.13 6.01 12.25
N ASP A 101 -10.89 6.42 11.96
CA ASP A 101 -10.55 7.18 10.75
C ASP A 101 -10.33 6.29 9.53
N ASN A 102 -9.69 5.13 9.72
CA ASN A 102 -9.26 4.24 8.64
C ASN A 102 -10.32 3.19 8.28
N GLY A 103 -10.94 2.55 9.28
CA GLY A 103 -11.89 1.46 9.07
C GLY A 103 -11.24 0.07 8.92
N LEU A 104 -12.10 -0.94 8.89
CA LEU A 104 -11.72 -2.35 8.94
C LEU A 104 -10.94 -2.80 7.69
N GLU A 105 -11.30 -2.28 6.51
CA GLU A 105 -10.68 -2.64 5.25
C GLU A 105 -9.17 -2.33 5.22
N PHE A 106 -8.75 -1.20 5.80
CA PHE A 106 -7.34 -0.82 5.87
C PHE A 106 -6.60 -1.59 6.97
N LEU A 107 -7.26 -1.93 8.08
CA LEU A 107 -6.65 -2.78 9.11
C LEU A 107 -6.38 -4.19 8.58
N ILE A 108 -7.34 -4.80 7.87
CA ILE A 108 -7.16 -6.11 7.23
C ILE A 108 -5.99 -6.04 6.25
N HIS A 109 -5.96 -5.01 5.39
CA HIS A 109 -4.85 -4.80 4.46
C HIS A 109 -3.50 -4.73 5.18
N ALA A 110 -3.37 -3.89 6.22
CA ALA A 110 -2.14 -3.70 6.97
C ALA A 110 -1.65 -5.01 7.62
N ILE A 111 -2.55 -5.76 8.26
CA ILE A 111 -2.22 -7.04 8.91
C ILE A 111 -1.76 -8.06 7.88
N VAL A 112 -2.47 -8.17 6.76
CA VAL A 112 -2.15 -9.14 5.71
C VAL A 112 -0.79 -8.79 5.08
N CYS A 113 -0.56 -7.54 4.70
CA CYS A 113 0.71 -7.08 4.15
C CYS A 113 1.86 -7.29 5.14
N CYS A 114 1.67 -6.93 6.42
CA CYS A 114 2.68 -7.15 7.46
C CYS A 114 3.01 -8.63 7.59
N THR A 115 2.00 -9.50 7.60
CA THR A 115 2.20 -10.95 7.77
C THR A 115 2.99 -11.55 6.62
N VAL A 116 2.62 -11.25 5.37
CA VAL A 116 3.31 -11.82 4.20
C VAL A 116 4.73 -11.27 4.05
N PHE A 117 4.98 -10.00 4.36
CA PHE A 117 6.32 -9.42 4.29
C PHE A 117 7.23 -9.90 5.41
N CYS A 118 6.73 -10.03 6.64
CA CYS A 118 7.50 -10.66 7.73
C CYS A 118 7.81 -12.12 7.42
N ALA A 119 6.85 -12.88 6.88
CA ALA A 119 7.07 -14.27 6.48
C ALA A 119 8.11 -14.40 5.36
N ALA A 120 8.02 -13.56 4.31
CA ALA A 120 8.99 -13.53 3.23
C ALA A 120 10.40 -13.16 3.74
N CYS A 121 10.49 -12.10 4.55
CA CYS A 121 11.75 -11.63 5.14
C CYS A 121 12.41 -12.68 6.03
N GLY A 122 11.64 -13.35 6.89
CA GLY A 122 12.16 -14.33 7.85
C GLY A 122 12.52 -15.66 7.21
N ALA A 123 11.75 -16.13 6.24
CA ALA A 123 12.02 -17.40 5.55
C ALA A 123 12.95 -17.24 4.33
N GLY A 124 13.17 -16.03 3.84
CA GLY A 124 14.01 -15.75 2.68
C GLY A 124 13.45 -16.28 1.36
N VAL A 125 12.12 -16.29 1.22
CA VAL A 125 11.39 -16.85 0.07
C VAL A 125 10.26 -15.91 -0.37
N MET A 126 9.74 -16.12 -1.58
CA MET A 126 8.68 -15.31 -2.22
C MET A 126 9.10 -13.88 -2.57
N HIS A 127 10.40 -13.57 -2.58
CA HIS A 127 10.91 -12.22 -2.81
C HIS A 127 10.51 -11.64 -4.17
N TYR A 128 10.53 -12.46 -5.24
CA TYR A 128 10.05 -12.06 -6.56
C TYR A 128 8.58 -11.62 -6.52
N PHE A 129 7.72 -12.41 -5.87
CA PHE A 129 6.30 -12.11 -5.74
C PHE A 129 6.04 -10.92 -4.80
N GLY A 130 6.83 -10.77 -3.74
CA GLY A 130 6.83 -9.56 -2.91
C GLY A 130 7.08 -8.31 -3.75
N ALA A 131 8.08 -8.35 -4.65
CA ALA A 131 8.37 -7.25 -5.55
C ALA A 131 7.22 -6.99 -6.55
N CYS A 132 6.64 -8.06 -7.12
CA CYS A 132 5.48 -7.96 -8.02
C CYS A 132 4.27 -7.30 -7.34
N PHE A 133 3.96 -7.68 -6.10
CA PHE A 133 2.81 -7.13 -5.36
C PHE A 133 3.09 -5.73 -4.81
N LEU A 134 4.35 -5.35 -4.57
CA LEU A 134 4.70 -3.97 -4.25
C LEU A 134 4.38 -3.00 -5.39
N LEU A 135 4.37 -3.44 -6.65
CA LEU A 135 3.97 -2.58 -7.77
C LEU A 135 2.53 -2.07 -7.67
N TRP A 136 1.68 -2.64 -6.80
CA TRP A 136 0.36 -2.09 -6.48
C TRP A 136 0.45 -0.65 -5.95
N GLU A 137 1.52 -0.36 -5.23
CA GLU A 137 1.78 0.94 -4.62
C GLU A 137 2.17 2.03 -5.65
N LEU A 138 2.38 1.68 -6.92
CA LEU A 138 2.58 2.67 -8.01
C LEU A 138 1.37 3.59 -8.21
N SER A 139 0.18 3.16 -7.80
CA SER A 139 -1.04 3.99 -7.84
C SER A 139 -1.10 5.03 -6.71
N THR A 140 -0.35 4.82 -5.63
CA THR A 140 -0.41 5.60 -4.39
C THR A 140 0.08 7.05 -4.52
N PRO A 141 1.16 7.37 -5.29
CA PRO A 141 1.54 8.76 -5.56
C PRO A 141 0.41 9.61 -6.15
N PHE A 142 -0.39 9.04 -7.07
CA PHE A 142 -1.51 9.74 -7.68
C PHE A 142 -2.63 10.01 -6.67
N MET A 143 -2.88 9.07 -5.74
CA MET A 143 -3.79 9.29 -4.62
C MET A 143 -3.35 10.46 -3.73
N TYR A 144 -2.04 10.55 -3.45
CA TYR A 144 -1.50 11.61 -2.61
C TYR A 144 -1.57 12.98 -3.28
N ILE A 145 -1.25 13.07 -4.58
CA ILE A 145 -1.40 14.29 -5.37
C ILE A 145 -2.86 14.74 -5.34
N ARG A 146 -3.79 13.83 -5.63
CA ARG A 146 -5.23 14.11 -5.58
C ARG A 146 -5.67 14.63 -4.20
N TRP A 147 -5.23 13.98 -3.12
CA TRP A 147 -5.54 14.43 -1.76
C TRP A 147 -4.99 15.82 -1.48
N LEU A 148 -3.75 16.09 -1.88
CA LEU A 148 -3.12 17.40 -1.69
C LEU A 148 -3.90 18.50 -2.43
N MET A 149 -4.30 18.24 -3.67
CA MET A 149 -5.12 19.16 -4.46
C MET A 149 -6.48 19.44 -3.79
N LEU A 150 -7.12 18.44 -3.18
CA LEU A 150 -8.36 18.63 -2.43
C LEU A 150 -8.15 19.56 -1.23
N LYS A 151 -7.06 19.36 -0.47
CA LYS A 151 -6.73 20.20 0.69
C LYS A 151 -6.28 21.61 0.31
N ALA A 152 -5.74 21.78 -0.88
CA ALA A 152 -5.39 23.09 -1.45
C ALA A 152 -6.61 23.84 -2.06
N GLY A 153 -7.83 23.31 -1.94
CA GLY A 153 -9.04 23.94 -2.50
C GLY A 153 -9.18 23.81 -4.02
N LEU A 154 -8.36 22.97 -4.67
CA LEU A 154 -8.34 22.80 -6.13
C LEU A 154 -9.36 21.78 -6.64
N ALA A 155 -10.39 21.45 -5.86
CA ALA A 155 -11.38 20.42 -6.19
C ALA A 155 -12.12 20.65 -7.51
N LYS A 156 -12.34 21.91 -7.90
CA LYS A 156 -13.04 22.29 -9.14
C LYS A 156 -12.08 22.59 -10.32
N SER A 157 -10.78 22.43 -10.14
CA SER A 157 -9.78 22.73 -11.17
C SER A 157 -9.77 21.68 -12.29
N ARG A 158 -9.37 22.07 -13.51
CA ARG A 158 -9.11 21.11 -14.60
C ARG A 158 -8.02 20.09 -14.22
N GLY A 159 -7.02 20.52 -13.43
CA GLY A 159 -5.98 19.63 -12.90
C GLY A 159 -6.53 18.52 -12.01
N MET A 160 -7.59 18.77 -11.23
CA MET A 160 -8.21 17.73 -10.38
C MET A 160 -8.81 16.60 -11.24
N MET A 161 -9.38 16.92 -12.39
CA MET A 161 -9.87 15.91 -13.33
C MET A 161 -8.75 15.01 -13.83
N VAL A 162 -7.59 15.60 -14.18
CA VAL A 162 -6.40 14.83 -14.59
C VAL A 162 -5.88 13.96 -13.44
N ALA A 163 -5.79 14.50 -12.23
CA ALA A 163 -5.35 13.75 -11.05
C ALA A 163 -6.30 12.58 -10.72
N ASN A 164 -7.62 12.80 -10.83
CA ASN A 164 -8.62 11.74 -10.65
C ASN A 164 -8.47 10.63 -11.69
N LEU A 165 -8.33 10.99 -12.97
CA LEU A 165 -8.18 10.02 -14.05
C LEU A 165 -6.86 9.24 -13.92
N ALA A 166 -5.75 9.92 -13.65
CA ALA A 166 -4.45 9.29 -13.44
C ALA A 166 -4.48 8.32 -12.25
N PHE A 167 -5.13 8.71 -11.14
CA PHE A 167 -5.31 7.82 -10.00
C PHE A 167 -6.17 6.61 -10.34
N MET A 168 -7.33 6.79 -10.98
CA MET A 168 -8.20 5.66 -11.35
C MET A 168 -7.53 4.69 -12.33
N LEU A 169 -6.85 5.22 -13.36
CA LEU A 169 -6.17 4.42 -14.37
C LEU A 169 -5.00 3.63 -13.77
N SER A 170 -4.14 4.30 -13.00
CA SER A 170 -3.01 3.62 -12.32
C SER A 170 -3.50 2.57 -11.32
N PHE A 171 -4.56 2.86 -10.55
CA PHE A 171 -5.15 1.90 -9.64
C PHE A 171 -5.70 0.67 -10.37
N PHE A 172 -6.40 0.87 -11.48
CA PHE A 172 -6.90 -0.22 -12.31
C PHE A 172 -5.76 -1.09 -12.85
N LEU A 173 -4.77 -0.48 -13.52
CA LEU A 173 -3.68 -1.21 -14.15
C LEU A 173 -2.81 -1.96 -13.14
N CYS A 174 -2.35 -1.29 -12.08
CA CYS A 174 -1.43 -1.88 -11.12
C CYS A 174 -2.13 -2.89 -10.19
N ARG A 175 -3.36 -2.62 -9.75
CA ARG A 175 -4.01 -3.44 -8.72
C ARG A 175 -5.04 -4.43 -9.27
N ASN A 176 -5.76 -4.10 -10.34
CA ASN A 176 -6.87 -4.91 -10.87
C ASN A 176 -6.51 -5.67 -12.15
N VAL A 177 -5.45 -5.28 -12.86
CA VAL A 177 -4.92 -6.05 -13.99
C VAL A 177 -3.67 -6.80 -13.56
N TRP A 178 -2.61 -6.08 -13.18
CA TRP A 178 -1.34 -6.69 -12.79
C TRP A 178 -1.46 -7.57 -11.54
N GLY A 179 -2.20 -7.15 -10.51
CA GLY A 179 -2.41 -7.94 -9.29
C GLY A 179 -2.98 -9.33 -9.52
N PRO A 180 -4.12 -9.50 -10.19
CA PRO A 180 -4.67 -10.81 -10.50
C PRO A 180 -3.75 -11.66 -11.37
N VAL A 181 -3.08 -11.08 -12.37
CA VAL A 181 -2.14 -11.80 -13.25
C VAL A 181 -0.98 -12.37 -12.43
N MET A 182 -0.35 -11.55 -11.57
CA MET A 182 0.73 -12.01 -10.69
C MET A 182 0.25 -12.97 -9.60
N THR A 183 -1.02 -12.86 -9.19
CA THR A 183 -1.63 -13.83 -8.26
C THR A 183 -1.79 -15.18 -8.92
N LEU A 184 -2.25 -15.25 -10.17
CA LEU A 184 -2.32 -16.52 -10.90
C LEU A 184 -0.94 -17.17 -11.05
N ASP A 185 0.08 -16.37 -11.34
CA ASP A 185 1.46 -16.86 -11.44
C ASP A 185 2.00 -17.33 -10.07
N PHE A 186 1.73 -16.59 -9.00
CA PHE A 186 2.03 -17.01 -7.63
C PHE A 186 1.34 -18.34 -7.26
N TRP A 187 0.08 -18.51 -7.66
CA TRP A 187 -0.65 -19.75 -7.42
C TRP A 187 -0.04 -20.93 -8.17
N ARG A 188 0.45 -20.73 -9.40
CA ARG A 188 1.17 -21.77 -10.17
C ARG A 188 2.48 -22.16 -9.49
N GLU A 189 3.35 -21.21 -9.16
CA GLU A 189 4.64 -21.49 -8.52
C GLU A 189 4.46 -22.12 -7.12
N SER A 190 3.52 -21.61 -6.32
CA SER A 190 3.21 -22.20 -5.02
C SER A 190 2.58 -23.60 -5.13
N ALA A 191 1.96 -23.95 -6.26
CA ALA A 191 1.41 -25.29 -6.48
C ALA A 191 2.53 -26.29 -6.74
N ALA A 192 3.53 -25.88 -7.52
CA ALA A 192 4.74 -26.65 -7.71
C ALA A 192 5.45 -26.90 -6.37
N GLU A 193 5.49 -25.90 -5.48
CA GLU A 193 6.06 -26.07 -4.13
C GLU A 193 5.27 -27.03 -3.25
N LEU A 194 3.93 -26.99 -3.29
CA LEU A 194 3.07 -27.95 -2.56
C LEU A 194 3.23 -29.39 -3.04
N ALA A 195 3.59 -29.59 -4.31
CA ALA A 195 3.82 -30.92 -4.87
C ALA A 195 5.21 -31.50 -4.51
N ARG A 196 6.09 -30.72 -3.87
CA ARG A 196 7.42 -31.19 -3.48
C ARG A 196 7.34 -32.13 -2.28
N ALA A 197 8.21 -33.15 -2.27
CA ALA A 197 8.38 -34.02 -1.11
C ALA A 197 8.83 -33.26 0.15
N GLN A 198 9.63 -32.19 -0.04
CA GLN A 198 10.08 -31.29 1.02
C GLN A 198 9.87 -29.84 0.54
N PRO A 199 8.68 -29.25 0.79
CA PRO A 199 8.40 -27.86 0.46
C PRO A 199 9.26 -26.90 1.28
N ALA A 200 9.64 -25.75 0.71
CA ALA A 200 10.46 -24.77 1.44
C ALA A 200 9.73 -24.06 2.58
N LEU A 201 8.40 -24.07 2.58
CA LEU A 201 7.56 -23.56 3.65
C LEU A 201 6.59 -24.65 4.11
N PRO A 202 6.16 -24.64 5.38
CA PRO A 202 5.09 -25.54 5.84
C PRO A 202 3.84 -25.38 4.96
N VAL A 203 3.20 -26.49 4.60
CA VAL A 203 2.00 -26.52 3.72
C VAL A 203 0.92 -25.52 4.18
N ARG A 204 0.69 -25.41 5.50
CA ARG A 204 -0.24 -24.44 6.10
C ARG A 204 0.11 -22.97 5.79
N VAL A 205 1.40 -22.64 5.74
CA VAL A 205 1.89 -21.29 5.43
C VAL A 205 1.66 -20.99 3.94
N ILE A 206 1.92 -21.96 3.05
CA ILE A 206 1.66 -21.79 1.61
C ILE A 206 0.17 -21.54 1.35
N TRP A 207 -0.72 -22.33 1.96
CA TRP A 207 -2.16 -22.09 1.86
C TRP A 207 -2.59 -20.75 2.48
N GLY A 208 -2.02 -20.38 3.63
CA GLY A 208 -2.26 -19.08 4.26
C GLY A 208 -1.88 -17.91 3.36
N THR A 209 -0.69 -17.94 2.75
CA THR A 209 -0.24 -16.87 1.83
C THR A 209 -1.09 -16.78 0.56
N ARG A 210 -1.61 -17.91 0.04
CA ARG A 210 -2.59 -17.90 -1.06
C ARG A 210 -3.91 -17.24 -0.69
N ALA A 211 -4.45 -17.56 0.49
CA ALA A 211 -5.68 -16.94 1.00
C ALA A 211 -5.49 -15.43 1.21
N MET A 212 -4.34 -15.03 1.76
CA MET A 212 -3.94 -13.63 1.92
C MET A 212 -3.83 -12.89 0.58
N ALA A 213 -3.21 -13.51 -0.43
CA ALA A 213 -3.14 -12.94 -1.78
C ALA A 213 -4.55 -12.73 -2.38
N LEU A 214 -5.45 -13.71 -2.23
CA LEU A 214 -6.84 -13.57 -2.66
C LEU A 214 -7.55 -12.43 -1.92
N CYS A 215 -7.40 -12.37 -0.59
CA CYS A 215 -7.96 -11.31 0.24
C CYS A 215 -7.54 -9.92 -0.24
N LEU A 216 -6.24 -9.70 -0.52
CA LEU A 216 -5.76 -8.41 -1.01
C LEU A 216 -6.31 -8.06 -2.40
N ASN A 217 -6.45 -9.03 -3.31
CA ASN A 217 -7.07 -8.79 -4.61
C ASN A 217 -8.56 -8.44 -4.48
N THR A 218 -9.28 -9.10 -3.58
CA THR A 218 -10.68 -8.77 -3.27
C THR A 218 -10.81 -7.35 -2.72
N LEU A 219 -9.92 -6.94 -1.81
CA LEU A 219 -9.89 -5.55 -1.30
C LEU A 219 -9.62 -4.55 -2.42
N ASN A 220 -8.65 -4.83 -3.31
CA ASN A 220 -8.35 -3.98 -4.46
C ASN A 220 -9.55 -3.85 -5.41
N ALA A 221 -10.24 -4.96 -5.71
CA ALA A 221 -11.44 -4.95 -6.54
C ALA A 221 -12.60 -4.17 -5.87
N TYR A 222 -12.76 -4.35 -4.55
CA TYR A 222 -13.73 -3.59 -3.76
C TYR A 222 -13.46 -2.09 -3.83
N TRP A 223 -12.23 -1.64 -3.56
CA TRP A 223 -11.89 -0.21 -3.63
C TRP A 223 -12.08 0.35 -5.05
N PHE A 224 -11.70 -0.39 -6.09
CA PHE A 224 -11.94 0.04 -7.46
C PHE A 224 -13.43 0.17 -7.77
N SER A 225 -14.27 -0.76 -7.30
CA SER A 225 -15.73 -0.66 -7.45
C SER A 225 -16.28 0.63 -6.82
N GLN A 226 -15.75 1.04 -5.66
CA GLN A 226 -16.14 2.30 -5.02
C GLN A 226 -15.73 3.51 -5.86
N MET A 227 -14.53 3.49 -6.45
CA MET A 227 -14.07 4.55 -7.34
C MET A 227 -14.97 4.70 -8.57
N VAL A 228 -15.35 3.58 -9.19
CA VAL A 228 -16.28 3.55 -10.35
C VAL A 228 -17.67 4.05 -9.96
N LEU A 229 -18.19 3.64 -8.80
CA LEU A 229 -19.50 4.09 -8.31
C LEU A 229 -19.54 5.60 -8.07
N ILE A 230 -18.48 6.16 -7.47
CA ILE A 230 -18.37 7.61 -7.25
C ILE A 230 -18.30 8.35 -8.59
N ALA A 231 -17.53 7.84 -9.55
CA ALA A 231 -17.38 8.46 -10.88
C ALA A 231 -18.67 8.43 -11.70
N THR A 232 -19.46 7.34 -11.62
CA THR A 232 -20.66 7.13 -12.44
C THR A 232 -21.92 7.75 -11.88
N ARG A 233 -22.11 7.75 -10.55
CA ARG A 233 -23.35 8.24 -9.91
C ARG A 233 -23.36 9.75 -9.65
N GLY A 234 -22.31 10.49 -10.04
CA GLY A 234 -22.14 11.91 -9.66
C GLY A 234 -22.20 12.15 -8.14
N GLY A 235 -22.03 11.08 -7.36
CA GLY A 235 -22.43 11.02 -5.96
C GLY A 235 -21.40 11.71 -5.08
N LYS A 236 -21.84 12.72 -4.32
CA LYS A 236 -21.10 13.21 -3.15
C LYS A 236 -20.64 11.98 -2.37
N PRO A 237 -19.33 11.85 -2.07
CA PRO A 237 -18.85 10.69 -1.34
C PRO A 237 -19.66 10.61 -0.03
N LYS A 238 -20.06 9.40 0.39
CA LYS A 238 -20.30 9.19 1.83
C LYS A 238 -19.08 9.80 2.52
N GLN A 239 -19.28 10.69 3.49
CA GLN A 239 -18.20 11.24 4.33
C GLN A 239 -17.50 10.09 5.06
N LYS A 240 -16.67 9.33 4.35
CA LYS A 240 -15.50 8.67 4.88
C LYS A 240 -14.36 9.49 4.32
N ALA A 241 -13.81 10.34 5.17
CA ALA A 241 -12.83 11.32 4.74
C ALA A 241 -11.56 10.61 4.30
N VAL A 242 -11.30 10.66 3.00
CA VAL A 242 -10.00 10.38 2.36
C VAL A 242 -8.90 11.24 2.99
#